data_AF-A0A958I002-F1
#
_entry.id   AF-A0A958I002-F1
#
_cell.length_a   1.000
_cell.length_b   1.000
_cell.length_c   1.000
_cell.angle_alpha   90.00
_cell.angle_beta   90.00
_cell.angle_gamma   90.00
#
_symmetry.space_group_name_H-M   'P 1'
#
loop_
_entity.id
_entity.type
_entity.pdbx_description
1 polymer ?
#
loop_
_entity_poly.entity_id
_entity_poly.type
_entity_poly.pdbx_seq_one_letter_code
_entity_poly.pdbx_strand_id
1 'polypeptide(L)'
;MKTYREIISRPSAKRISRFIFLFLLILVASTNVFPQQISKLKPKSVQKETPHEFQFIAYFFSQAVMNNVYARNPFLTGQTIGRLFGANTTTTSDAETFYFEQRILPFFIYQPKLLNGRAILRASFEIDWTWGDQSYGTGGNSGAAISADQVNIQTQNVELELIPAPRFAINLGLQRLFDTPYNPYRTAFNTMTNTGYRLAFWGTDAVGINLRYDGDFSRYKLGYYQ
;
A
#
# COMPACT_ATOMS: atom_id res chain seq x y z
N MET A 1 58.06 -12.09 -53.91
CA MET A 1 57.51 -10.75 -54.18
C MET A 1 56.30 -10.85 -55.11
N LYS A 2 55.08 -10.94 -54.55
CA LYS A 2 53.79 -10.37 -55.01
C LYS A 2 52.71 -10.77 -53.99
N THR A 3 51.88 -9.79 -53.65
CA THR A 3 51.12 -9.62 -52.40
C THR A 3 49.73 -10.27 -52.45
N TYR A 4 49.32 -10.93 -51.36
CA TYR A 4 47.95 -11.40 -51.12
C TYR A 4 47.03 -10.22 -50.79
N ARG A 5 46.55 -9.51 -51.81
CA ARG A 5 45.37 -8.63 -51.68
C ARG A 5 44.31 -9.07 -52.69
N GLU A 6 43.09 -9.20 -52.16
CA GLU A 6 41.82 -9.51 -52.83
C GLU A 6 41.67 -11.01 -53.15
N ILE A 7 40.66 -11.72 -52.63
CA ILE A 7 39.26 -11.62 -53.03
C ILE A 7 38.34 -11.79 -51.80
N ILE A 8 37.76 -10.70 -51.30
CA ILE A 8 36.48 -10.75 -50.56
C ILE A 8 35.53 -9.89 -51.40
N SER A 9 34.76 -10.53 -52.28
CA SER A 9 33.77 -9.80 -53.08
C SER A 9 32.65 -9.31 -52.17
N ARG A 10 32.58 -8.00 -51.99
CA ARG A 10 31.46 -7.38 -51.25
C ARG A 10 30.17 -7.69 -52.02
N PRO A 11 29.14 -8.29 -51.39
CA PRO A 11 27.88 -8.53 -52.07
C PRO A 11 27.30 -7.20 -52.57
N SER A 12 26.81 -7.19 -53.81
CA SER A 12 26.28 -5.96 -54.41
C SER A 12 25.07 -5.44 -53.62
N ALA A 13 24.95 -4.13 -53.48
CA ALA A 13 23.88 -3.49 -52.70
C ALA A 13 22.46 -3.95 -53.11
N LYS A 14 22.27 -4.32 -54.39
CA LYS A 14 21.01 -4.88 -54.92
C LYS A 14 20.68 -6.28 -54.37
N ARG A 15 21.70 -7.07 -54.01
CA ARG A 15 21.53 -8.41 -53.43
C ARG A 15 21.16 -8.33 -51.95
N ILE A 16 21.75 -7.37 -51.24
CA ILE A 16 21.44 -7.07 -49.82
C ILE A 16 20.01 -6.51 -49.71
N SER A 17 19.60 -5.58 -50.58
CA SER A 17 18.24 -5.02 -50.52
C SER A 17 17.15 -6.06 -50.79
N ARG A 18 17.38 -7.00 -51.71
CA ARG A 18 16.46 -8.13 -51.96
C ARG A 18 16.35 -9.07 -50.77
N PHE A 19 17.46 -9.35 -50.08
CA PHE A 19 17.44 -10.17 -48.87
C PHE A 19 16.70 -9.49 -47.72
N ILE A 20 16.94 -8.19 -47.50
CA ILE A 20 16.25 -7.40 -46.48
C ILE A 20 14.74 -7.34 -46.78
N PHE A 21 14.36 -7.15 -48.04
CA PHE A 21 12.96 -7.12 -48.45
C PHE A 21 12.28 -8.48 -48.24
N LEU A 22 12.92 -9.59 -48.61
CA LEU A 22 12.38 -10.94 -48.38
C LEU A 22 12.24 -11.24 -46.88
N PHE A 23 13.22 -10.83 -46.07
CA PHE A 23 13.22 -11.02 -44.62
C PHE A 23 12.08 -10.22 -43.95
N LEU A 24 11.87 -8.97 -44.37
CA LEU A 24 10.74 -8.15 -43.92
C LEU A 24 9.39 -8.78 -44.30
N LEU A 25 9.28 -9.38 -45.49
CA LEU A 25 8.05 -10.02 -45.95
C LEU A 25 7.70 -11.27 -45.13
N ILE A 26 8.72 -12.04 -44.72
CA ILE A 26 8.56 -13.20 -43.82
C ILE A 26 8.19 -12.75 -42.40
N LEU A 27 8.73 -11.62 -41.93
CA LEU A 27 8.36 -11.02 -40.63
C LEU A 27 6.91 -10.53 -40.59
N VAL A 28 6.41 -9.96 -41.70
CA VAL A 28 5.00 -9.57 -41.81
C VAL A 28 4.09 -10.80 -41.90
N ALA A 29 4.49 -11.84 -42.64
CA ALA A 29 3.72 -13.07 -42.79
C ALA A 29 3.69 -13.97 -41.54
N SER A 30 4.60 -13.77 -40.58
CA SER A 30 4.65 -14.51 -39.30
C SER A 30 3.86 -13.85 -38.18
N THR A 31 3.17 -12.73 -38.47
CA THR A 31 2.15 -12.21 -37.54
C THR A 31 0.95 -13.15 -37.55
N ASN A 32 0.86 -13.99 -36.52
CA ASN A 32 -0.33 -14.80 -36.26
C ASN A 32 -1.50 -13.84 -36.01
N VAL A 33 -2.34 -13.64 -37.03
CA VAL A 33 -3.67 -13.06 -36.84
C VAL A 33 -4.48 -14.13 -36.11
N PHE A 34 -4.47 -14.09 -34.78
CA PHE A 34 -5.49 -14.76 -33.99
C PHE A 34 -6.78 -13.97 -34.15
N PRO A 35 -7.81 -14.46 -34.85
CA PRO A 35 -9.12 -13.87 -34.73
C PRO A 35 -9.59 -14.10 -33.29
N GLN A 36 -9.47 -13.09 -32.44
CA GLN A 36 -10.17 -13.07 -31.15
C GLN A 36 -11.66 -13.06 -31.48
N GLN A 37 -12.28 -14.24 -31.42
CA GLN A 37 -13.72 -14.42 -31.59
C GLN A 37 -14.42 -13.90 -30.31
N ILE A 38 -14.47 -12.57 -30.15
CA ILE A 38 -15.05 -11.86 -28.98
C ILE A 38 -16.50 -12.32 -28.73
N SER A 39 -17.21 -12.78 -29.76
CA SER A 39 -18.59 -13.25 -29.69
C SER A 39 -18.82 -14.56 -28.91
N LYS A 40 -17.76 -15.28 -28.52
CA LYS A 40 -17.88 -16.53 -27.73
C LYS A 40 -17.48 -16.40 -26.26
N LEU A 41 -17.05 -15.22 -25.82
CA LEU A 41 -16.86 -14.95 -24.39
C LEU A 41 -18.23 -14.75 -23.75
N LYS A 42 -18.94 -15.86 -23.48
CA LYS A 42 -20.01 -15.83 -22.48
C LYS A 42 -19.37 -15.32 -21.19
N PRO A 43 -19.85 -14.23 -20.57
CA PRO A 43 -19.36 -13.86 -19.25
C PRO A 43 -19.64 -15.08 -18.36
N LYS A 44 -18.57 -15.77 -17.94
CA LYS A 44 -18.67 -16.80 -16.92
C LYS A 44 -19.36 -16.07 -15.76
N SER A 45 -20.57 -16.49 -15.39
CA SER A 45 -21.20 -15.97 -14.19
C SER A 45 -20.22 -16.25 -13.08
N VAL A 46 -19.48 -15.21 -12.67
CA VAL A 46 -18.66 -15.27 -11.47
C VAL A 46 -19.67 -15.62 -10.40
N GLN A 47 -19.62 -16.86 -9.90
CA GLN A 47 -20.43 -17.23 -8.76
C GLN A 47 -20.15 -16.16 -7.72
N LYS A 48 -21.20 -15.46 -7.30
CA LYS A 48 -21.07 -14.39 -6.33
C LYS A 48 -20.74 -15.10 -5.03
N GLU A 49 -19.44 -15.31 -4.77
CA GLU A 49 -18.97 -15.90 -3.53
C GLU A 49 -19.63 -15.11 -2.40
N THR A 50 -20.22 -15.84 -1.46
CA THR A 50 -20.82 -15.20 -0.31
C THR A 50 -19.68 -14.51 0.44
N PRO A 51 -19.79 -13.20 0.72
CA PRO A 51 -18.71 -12.50 1.40
C PRO A 51 -18.34 -13.22 2.70
N HIS A 52 -17.04 -13.42 2.92
CA HIS A 52 -16.56 -13.92 4.20
C HIS A 52 -16.97 -12.96 5.29
N GLU A 53 -17.69 -13.48 6.28
CA GLU A 53 -18.30 -12.68 7.34
C GLU A 53 -17.24 -12.07 8.27
N PHE A 54 -16.14 -12.79 8.49
CA PHE A 54 -14.98 -12.28 9.22
C PHE A 54 -13.71 -12.61 8.44
N GLN A 55 -12.84 -11.62 8.30
CA GLN A 55 -11.52 -11.76 7.69
C GLN A 55 -10.48 -11.16 8.63
N PHE A 56 -9.35 -11.85 8.73
CA PHE A 56 -8.21 -11.43 9.54
C PHE A 56 -6.96 -11.48 8.67
N ILE A 57 -6.21 -10.39 8.68
CA ILE A 57 -4.90 -10.29 8.04
C ILE A 57 -3.98 -9.63 9.04
N ALA A 58 -2.76 -10.12 9.20
CA ALA A 58 -1.76 -9.48 10.05
C ALA A 58 -0.43 -9.37 9.32
N TYR A 59 0.25 -8.25 9.52
CA TYR A 59 1.62 -8.07 9.08
C TYR A 59 2.53 -8.02 10.30
N PHE A 60 3.62 -8.78 10.27
CA PHE A 60 4.62 -8.77 11.31
C PHE A 60 5.92 -8.17 10.77
N PHE A 61 6.50 -7.25 11.52
CA PHE A 61 7.72 -6.53 11.16
C PHE A 61 8.73 -6.67 12.29
N SER A 62 10.00 -6.66 11.93
CA SER A 62 11.10 -6.54 12.86
C SER A 62 12.10 -5.55 12.27
N GLN A 63 12.59 -4.64 13.10
CA GLN A 63 13.54 -3.63 12.67
C GLN A 63 14.58 -3.37 13.75
N ALA A 64 15.82 -3.14 13.32
CA ALA A 64 16.87 -2.57 14.16
C ALA A 64 17.02 -1.10 13.77
N VAL A 65 16.99 -0.20 14.77
CA VAL A 65 17.03 1.24 14.55
C VAL A 65 18.27 1.81 15.21
N MET A 66 19.03 2.60 14.46
CA MET A 66 20.11 3.46 14.94
C MET A 66 19.73 4.91 14.63
N ASN A 67 19.59 5.74 15.66
CA ASN A 67 19.11 7.11 15.51
C ASN A 67 19.60 8.02 16.65
N ASN A 68 19.78 9.31 16.37
CA ASN A 68 20.10 10.35 17.34
C ASN A 68 19.02 11.44 17.46
N VAL A 69 17.88 11.28 16.79
CA VAL A 69 16.72 12.18 16.83
C VAL A 69 15.62 11.59 17.72
N TYR A 70 15.14 12.37 18.69
CA TYR A 70 14.10 11.93 19.63
C TYR A 70 13.09 13.05 19.92
N ALA A 71 11.90 12.69 20.40
CA ALA A 71 10.89 13.65 20.82
C ALA A 71 11.25 14.24 22.20
N ARG A 72 11.15 15.56 22.34
CA ARG A 72 11.30 16.26 23.63
C ARG A 72 10.17 15.94 24.61
N ASN A 73 9.01 15.53 24.10
CA ASN A 73 7.86 15.16 24.91
C ASN A 73 7.84 13.63 25.10
N PRO A 74 7.90 13.12 26.35
CA PRO A 74 7.89 11.67 26.61
C PRO A 74 6.62 10.97 26.10
N PHE A 75 5.48 11.66 26.00
CA PHE A 75 4.24 11.10 25.44
C PHE A 75 4.28 10.91 23.92
N LEU A 76 5.21 11.58 23.23
CA LEU A 76 5.41 11.48 21.78
C LEU A 76 6.68 10.68 21.45
N THR A 77 7.28 10.00 22.42
CA THR A 77 8.36 9.03 22.16
C THR A 77 7.88 8.00 21.14
N GLY A 78 8.73 7.65 20.18
CA GLY A 78 8.36 6.83 19.01
C GLY A 78 7.70 7.60 17.86
N GLN A 79 7.33 8.87 18.05
CA GLN A 79 6.72 9.72 17.01
C GLN A 79 7.65 10.91 16.69
N THR A 80 8.32 10.82 15.55
CA THR A 80 9.22 11.89 15.06
C THR A 80 8.48 13.02 14.34
N ILE A 81 7.16 12.91 14.16
CA ILE A 81 6.32 13.90 13.50
C ILE A 81 5.50 14.63 14.57
N GLY A 82 5.62 15.96 14.60
CA GLY A 82 4.90 16.82 15.54
C GLY A 82 3.39 16.89 15.26
N ARG A 83 2.66 17.58 16.13
CA ARG A 83 1.22 17.82 15.94
C ARG A 83 0.98 18.58 14.63
N LEU A 84 -0.10 18.25 13.93
CA LEU A 84 -0.55 19.04 12.79
C LEU A 84 -0.75 20.50 13.23
N PHE A 85 -0.08 21.44 12.55
CA PHE A 85 -0.01 22.88 12.90
C PHE A 85 0.70 23.22 14.23
N GLY A 86 1.41 22.27 14.84
CA GLY A 86 2.21 22.49 16.05
C GLY A 86 3.69 22.76 15.78
N ALA A 87 4.39 23.28 16.79
CA ALA A 87 5.85 23.38 16.74
C ALA A 87 6.47 21.98 16.66
N ASN A 88 7.60 21.86 15.95
CA ASN A 88 8.36 20.62 15.93
C ASN A 88 8.82 20.28 17.36
N THR A 89 8.48 19.07 17.82
CA THR A 89 8.80 18.58 19.15
C THR A 89 10.00 17.64 19.16
N THR A 90 10.75 17.49 18.07
CA THR A 90 11.96 16.66 18.02
C THR A 90 13.24 17.46 18.23
N THR A 91 14.29 16.77 18.66
CA THR A 91 15.64 17.32 18.83
C THR A 91 16.67 16.24 18.55
N THR A 92 17.90 16.66 18.25
CA THR A 92 19.04 15.76 18.05
C THR A 92 19.88 15.69 19.33
N SER A 93 20.42 14.52 19.61
CA SER A 93 21.34 14.21 20.71
C SER A 93 22.76 13.97 20.16
N ASP A 94 23.77 14.28 20.97
CA ASP A 94 25.17 13.94 20.68
C ASP A 94 25.45 12.44 20.87
N ALA A 95 24.55 11.71 21.54
CA ALA A 95 24.55 10.26 21.69
C ALA A 95 23.59 9.58 20.70
N GLU A 96 24.03 8.45 20.15
CA GLU A 96 23.21 7.58 19.29
C GLU A 96 22.48 6.53 20.15
N THR A 97 21.22 6.25 19.81
CA THR A 97 20.46 5.14 20.40
C THR A 97 20.41 3.98 19.42
N PHE A 98 20.56 2.77 19.92
CA PHE A 98 20.36 1.52 19.18
C PHE A 98 19.33 0.65 19.89
N TYR A 99 18.29 0.24 19.17
CA TYR A 99 17.27 -0.67 19.70
C TYR A 99 16.72 -1.58 18.60
N PHE A 100 16.06 -2.66 19.03
CA PHE A 100 15.37 -3.60 18.15
C PHE A 100 13.88 -3.59 18.47
N GLU A 101 13.04 -3.36 17.47
CA GLU A 101 11.58 -3.35 17.61
C GLU A 101 10.96 -4.51 16.84
N GLN A 102 9.85 -5.00 17.38
CA GLN A 102 8.94 -5.87 16.65
C GLN A 102 7.54 -5.30 16.70
N ARG A 103 6.80 -5.48 15.61
CA ARG A 103 5.46 -4.93 15.45
C ARG A 103 4.56 -5.91 14.75
N ILE A 104 3.32 -6.03 15.22
CA ILE A 104 2.23 -6.67 14.51
C ILE A 104 1.13 -5.65 14.19
N LEU A 105 0.68 -5.64 12.93
CA LEU A 105 -0.43 -4.83 12.43
C LEU A 105 -1.61 -5.75 12.07
N PRO A 106 -2.48 -6.11 13.02
CA PRO A 106 -3.69 -6.87 12.72
C PRO A 106 -4.76 -5.99 12.05
N PHE A 107 -5.41 -6.56 11.04
CA PHE A 107 -6.55 -6.02 10.31
C PHE A 107 -7.72 -6.96 10.43
N PHE A 108 -8.84 -6.41 10.88
CA PHE A 108 -10.11 -7.10 11.05
C PHE A 108 -11.11 -6.52 10.06
N ILE A 109 -11.79 -7.38 9.30
CA ILE A 109 -12.91 -6.99 8.45
C ILE A 109 -14.09 -7.86 8.84
N TYR A 110 -15.15 -7.23 9.34
CA TYR A 110 -16.39 -7.91 9.69
C TYR A 110 -17.52 -7.41 8.81
N GLN A 111 -18.20 -8.32 8.13
CA GLN A 111 -19.25 -8.06 7.16
C GLN A 111 -20.46 -8.96 7.46
N PRO A 112 -21.45 -8.50 8.24
CA PRO A 112 -22.58 -9.32 8.64
C PRO A 112 -23.39 -9.79 7.43
N LYS A 113 -23.63 -11.11 7.36
CA LYS A 113 -24.38 -11.72 6.24
C LYS A 113 -25.81 -11.18 6.14
N LEU A 114 -26.44 -10.88 7.28
CA LEU A 114 -27.80 -10.32 7.37
C LEU A 114 -27.97 -9.03 6.55
N LEU A 115 -26.90 -8.25 6.41
CA LEU A 115 -26.90 -6.98 5.68
C LEU A 115 -26.44 -7.14 4.22
N ASN A 116 -26.28 -8.37 3.73
CA ASN A 116 -25.91 -8.68 2.34
C ASN A 116 -24.69 -7.91 1.84
N GLY A 117 -23.72 -7.65 2.73
CA GLY A 117 -22.53 -6.87 2.42
C GLY A 117 -22.71 -5.37 2.28
N ARG A 118 -23.84 -4.82 2.74
CA ARG A 118 -24.09 -3.37 2.74
C ARG A 118 -23.51 -2.64 3.95
N ALA A 119 -22.99 -3.38 4.93
CA ALA A 119 -22.29 -2.83 6.08
C ALA A 119 -21.01 -3.62 6.31
N ILE A 120 -19.90 -2.90 6.56
CA ILE A 120 -18.61 -3.50 6.81
C ILE A 120 -17.92 -2.73 7.94
N LEU A 121 -17.55 -3.42 9.00
CA LEU A 121 -16.70 -2.90 10.07
C LEU A 121 -15.24 -3.23 9.73
N ARG A 122 -14.36 -2.23 9.77
CA ARG A 122 -12.91 -2.44 9.68
C ARG A 122 -12.24 -1.91 10.93
N ALA A 123 -11.33 -2.69 11.45
CA ALA A 123 -10.47 -2.26 12.53
C ALA A 123 -9.02 -2.65 12.24
N SER A 124 -8.08 -1.77 12.56
CA SER A 124 -6.67 -2.12 12.59
C SER A 124 -5.99 -1.51 13.79
N PHE A 125 -5.06 -2.27 14.35
CA PHE A 125 -4.26 -1.87 15.50
C PHE A 125 -2.78 -1.93 15.12
N GLU A 126 -1.97 -1.21 15.86
CA GLU A 126 -0.54 -1.33 15.89
C GLU A 126 -0.15 -1.82 17.27
N ILE A 127 0.49 -2.99 17.33
CA ILE A 127 0.98 -3.57 18.58
C ILE A 127 2.47 -3.73 18.41
N ASP A 128 3.26 -3.07 19.24
CA ASP A 128 4.72 -3.16 19.18
C ASP A 128 5.39 -3.22 20.54
N TRP A 129 6.63 -3.67 20.49
CA TRP A 129 7.49 -3.82 21.65
C TRP A 129 8.96 -3.70 21.25
N THR A 130 9.74 -3.07 22.13
CA THR A 130 11.14 -2.71 21.89
C THR A 130 12.05 -3.43 22.89
N TRP A 131 13.04 -4.13 22.36
CA TRP A 131 13.98 -4.93 23.12
C TRP A 131 15.05 -4.02 23.73
N GLY A 132 15.24 -4.12 25.06
CA GLY A 132 16.27 -3.36 25.77
C GLY A 132 15.95 -1.88 26.01
N ASP A 133 14.72 -1.45 25.74
CA ASP A 133 14.21 -0.13 26.09
C ASP A 133 13.54 -0.12 27.48
N GLN A 134 13.33 1.07 28.05
CA GLN A 134 12.82 1.25 29.40
C GLN A 134 11.56 0.41 29.69
N SER A 135 11.64 -0.37 30.76
CA SER A 135 10.60 -1.31 31.20
C SER A 135 9.38 -0.66 31.89
N TYR A 136 9.40 0.66 32.13
CA TYR A 136 8.46 1.32 33.06
C TYR A 136 8.18 2.80 32.70
N GLY A 137 8.09 3.12 31.40
CA GLY A 137 7.88 4.49 30.91
C GLY A 137 6.45 4.76 30.44
N THR A 138 6.00 6.02 30.54
CA THR A 138 4.79 6.50 29.86
C THR A 138 5.17 7.07 28.49
N GLY A 139 4.72 6.47 27.39
CA GLY A 139 5.03 6.91 26.02
C GLY A 139 4.76 5.82 24.97
N GLY A 140 4.81 6.17 23.68
CA GLY A 140 4.76 5.19 22.59
C GLY A 140 6.07 4.41 22.46
N ASN A 141 5.98 3.16 22.01
CA ASN A 141 7.12 2.27 21.71
C ASN A 141 8.06 1.89 22.88
N SER A 142 7.67 2.13 24.14
CA SER A 142 8.40 1.62 25.32
C SER A 142 7.85 0.27 25.77
N GLY A 143 8.70 -0.66 26.23
CA GLY A 143 8.21 -1.74 27.11
C GLY A 143 8.58 -3.21 26.88
N ALA A 144 9.66 -3.61 26.20
CA ALA A 144 10.08 -5.04 26.18
C ALA A 144 11.48 -5.31 26.74
N ALA A 145 11.72 -4.88 27.99
CA ALA A 145 12.81 -5.42 28.79
C ALA A 145 12.48 -6.80 29.38
N ILE A 146 13.47 -7.49 29.94
CA ILE A 146 13.24 -8.73 30.70
C ILE A 146 12.30 -8.43 31.88
N SER A 147 11.20 -9.18 31.98
CA SER A 147 10.10 -8.95 32.94
C SER A 147 9.26 -7.68 32.70
N ALA A 148 9.33 -7.10 31.49
CA ALA A 148 8.40 -6.07 31.08
C ALA A 148 7.11 -6.73 30.56
N ASP A 149 6.03 -6.66 31.35
CA ASP A 149 4.70 -7.14 30.97
C ASP A 149 3.92 -6.08 30.15
N GLN A 150 4.64 -5.27 29.36
CA GLN A 150 4.10 -4.11 28.68
C GLN A 150 4.23 -4.25 27.17
N VAL A 151 3.18 -3.90 26.46
CA VAL A 151 3.18 -3.75 25.00
C VAL A 151 2.47 -2.44 24.69
N ASN A 152 2.98 -1.73 23.69
CA ASN A 152 2.30 -0.54 23.19
C ASN A 152 1.22 -1.00 22.20
N ILE A 153 -0.02 -0.59 22.45
CA ILE A 153 -1.17 -0.86 21.58
C ILE A 153 -1.77 0.46 21.16
N GLN A 154 -1.72 0.75 19.86
CA GLN A 154 -2.33 1.91 19.25
C GLN A 154 -3.46 1.46 18.32
N THR A 155 -4.61 2.14 18.41
CA THR A 155 -5.67 1.99 17.42
C THR A 155 -5.32 2.80 16.19
N GLN A 156 -5.10 2.16 15.04
CA GLN A 156 -4.86 2.85 13.77
C GLN A 156 -6.16 3.22 13.06
N ASN A 157 -7.17 2.35 13.12
CA ASN A 157 -8.43 2.54 12.38
C ASN A 157 -9.53 1.75 13.08
N VAL A 158 -10.71 2.37 13.21
CA VAL A 158 -11.97 1.68 13.55
C VAL A 158 -13.06 2.43 12.80
N GLU A 159 -13.59 1.83 11.75
CA GLU A 159 -14.58 2.45 10.88
C GLU A 159 -15.73 1.52 10.51
N LEU A 160 -16.91 2.13 10.35
CA LEU A 160 -18.07 1.51 9.74
C LEU A 160 -18.25 2.06 8.33
N GLU A 161 -18.35 1.17 7.35
CA GLU A 161 -18.64 1.50 5.97
C GLU A 161 -20.03 0.98 5.60
N LEU A 162 -20.88 1.89 5.11
CA LEU A 162 -22.22 1.61 4.64
C LEU A 162 -22.28 1.78 3.12
N ILE A 163 -22.90 0.84 2.43
CA ILE A 163 -23.01 0.80 0.97
C ILE A 163 -24.50 0.92 0.62
N PRO A 164 -25.05 2.15 0.55
CA PRO A 164 -26.48 2.36 0.29
C PRO A 164 -26.89 2.03 -1.14
N ALA A 165 -25.96 2.18 -2.09
CA ALA A 165 -26.16 1.93 -3.50
C ALA A 165 -24.84 1.45 -4.15
N PRO A 166 -24.89 0.75 -5.31
CA PRO A 166 -23.67 0.40 -6.04
C PRO A 166 -22.78 1.63 -6.25
N ARG A 167 -21.46 1.46 -6.07
CA ARG A 167 -20.42 2.51 -6.20
C ARG A 167 -20.41 3.59 -5.13
N PHE A 168 -21.40 3.65 -4.24
CA PHE A 168 -21.43 4.61 -3.15
C PHE A 168 -21.05 3.94 -1.83
N ALA A 169 -20.21 4.61 -1.05
CA ALA A 169 -19.87 4.21 0.31
C ALA A 169 -19.92 5.41 1.25
N ILE A 170 -20.44 5.21 2.45
CA ILE A 170 -20.40 6.17 3.55
C ILE A 170 -19.54 5.54 4.64
N ASN A 171 -18.39 6.15 4.95
CA ASN A 171 -17.50 5.71 6.01
C ASN A 171 -17.69 6.60 7.25
N LEU A 172 -17.71 5.99 8.42
CA LEU A 172 -17.90 6.62 9.73
C LEU A 172 -16.83 6.11 10.71
N GLY A 173 -16.25 6.98 11.53
CA GLY A 173 -15.30 6.60 12.58
C GLY A 173 -13.87 7.08 12.33
N LEU A 174 -12.88 6.43 12.95
CA LEU A 174 -11.46 6.71 12.76
C LEU A 174 -10.99 6.09 11.45
N GLN A 175 -10.71 6.91 10.45
CA GLN A 175 -10.53 6.54 9.05
C GLN A 175 -9.19 6.97 8.49
N ARG A 176 -8.73 6.28 7.44
CA ARG A 176 -7.56 6.67 6.65
C ARG A 176 -7.86 7.92 5.82
N LEU A 177 -7.30 9.06 6.22
CA LEU A 177 -7.38 10.34 5.53
C LEU A 177 -6.25 10.44 4.47
N PHE A 178 -5.98 9.38 3.72
CA PHE A 178 -4.93 9.44 2.70
C PHE A 178 -5.41 10.21 1.46
N ASP A 179 -4.59 11.15 1.01
CA ASP A 179 -4.76 11.88 -0.25
C ASP A 179 -4.15 11.04 -1.38
N THR A 180 -4.91 10.05 -1.82
CA THR A 180 -4.50 9.07 -2.81
C THR A 180 -5.65 8.79 -3.77
N PRO A 181 -5.37 8.56 -5.07
CA PRO A 181 -6.41 8.16 -6.02
C PRO A 181 -6.95 6.75 -5.74
N TYR A 182 -6.26 5.96 -4.91
CA TYR A 182 -6.65 4.62 -4.51
C TYR A 182 -7.68 4.65 -3.37
N ASN A 183 -8.58 3.66 -3.31
CA ASN A 183 -9.41 3.47 -2.14
C ASN A 183 -8.59 2.68 -1.11
N PRO A 184 -8.15 3.28 0.02
CA PRO A 184 -7.25 2.63 0.97
C PRO A 184 -7.82 1.37 1.61
N TYR A 185 -9.13 1.14 1.50
CA TYR A 185 -9.83 -0.02 2.05
C TYR A 185 -10.08 -1.13 1.04
N ARG A 186 -9.73 -0.92 -0.23
CA ARG A 186 -9.91 -1.88 -1.32
C ARG A 186 -8.61 -2.17 -2.06
N THR A 187 -7.67 -1.23 -2.02
CA THR A 187 -6.37 -1.37 -2.65
C THR A 187 -5.47 -2.24 -1.78
N ALA A 188 -4.82 -3.22 -2.40
CA ALA A 188 -3.93 -4.15 -1.71
C ALA A 188 -2.76 -3.41 -1.06
N PHE A 189 -2.30 -3.94 0.08
CA PHE A 189 -1.18 -3.37 0.84
C PHE A 189 0.05 -3.12 -0.01
N ASN A 190 0.46 -4.07 -0.85
CA ASN A 190 1.61 -3.92 -1.75
C ASN A 190 1.48 -2.72 -2.69
N THR A 191 0.29 -2.47 -3.24
CA THR A 191 0.07 -1.28 -4.07
C THR A 191 0.21 -0.01 -3.24
N MET A 192 -0.43 0.04 -2.07
CA MET A 192 -0.35 1.22 -1.19
C MET A 192 1.09 1.52 -0.75
N THR A 193 1.86 0.53 -0.31
CA THR A 193 3.25 0.75 0.15
C THR A 193 4.17 1.30 -0.93
N ASN A 194 3.88 1.05 -2.20
CA ASN A 194 4.66 1.55 -3.32
C ASN A 194 4.23 2.95 -3.81
N THR A 195 3.18 3.56 -3.26
CA THR A 195 2.70 4.88 -3.71
C THR A 195 3.16 6.03 -2.81
N GLY A 196 4.01 5.78 -1.82
CA GLY A 196 4.44 6.80 -0.86
C GLY A 196 3.27 7.43 -0.08
N TYR A 197 2.17 6.71 0.11
CA TYR A 197 0.89 7.27 0.58
C TYR A 197 0.98 8.03 1.92
N ARG A 198 1.95 7.69 2.78
CA ARG A 198 2.20 8.38 4.05
C ARG A 198 2.87 9.76 3.89
N LEU A 199 3.42 10.05 2.71
CA LEU A 199 4.06 11.32 2.37
C LEU A 199 3.12 12.28 1.62
N ALA A 200 1.89 11.87 1.36
CA ALA A 200 0.89 12.73 0.75
C ALA A 200 0.50 13.89 1.68
N PHE A 201 -0.07 14.97 1.12
CA PHE A 201 -0.49 16.15 1.90
C PHE A 201 -1.38 15.74 3.08
N TRP A 202 -2.32 14.84 2.83
CA TRP A 202 -2.97 14.07 3.89
C TRP A 202 -2.44 12.64 3.87
N GLY A 203 -1.56 12.31 4.82
CA GLY A 203 -0.97 10.98 5.03
C GLY A 203 -1.34 10.35 6.37
N THR A 204 -2.41 10.83 6.99
CA THR A 204 -2.80 10.55 8.38
C THR A 204 -4.13 9.80 8.47
N ASP A 205 -4.48 9.38 9.68
CA ASP A 205 -5.83 8.97 10.07
C ASP A 205 -6.57 10.15 10.70
N ALA A 206 -7.91 10.17 10.60
CA ALA A 206 -8.77 11.19 11.19
C ALA A 206 -10.14 10.61 11.53
N VAL A 207 -10.79 11.13 12.58
CA VAL A 207 -12.17 10.77 12.91
C VAL A 207 -13.10 11.61 12.05
N GLY A 208 -14.11 10.98 11.45
CA GLY A 208 -15.07 11.74 10.66
C GLY A 208 -16.13 10.91 9.97
N ILE A 209 -16.74 11.57 8.98
CA ILE A 209 -17.67 11.00 8.03
C ILE A 209 -17.16 11.30 6.62
N ASN A 210 -17.16 10.32 5.73
CA ASN A 210 -16.90 10.57 4.32
C ASN A 210 -17.87 9.82 3.43
N LEU A 211 -18.22 10.47 2.32
CA LEU A 211 -18.94 9.92 1.19
C LEU A 211 -17.94 9.66 0.07
N ARG A 212 -17.96 8.44 -0.45
CA ARG A 212 -17.16 8.01 -1.59
C ARG A 212 -18.04 7.57 -2.74
N TYR A 213 -17.61 7.92 -3.94
CA TYR A 213 -18.09 7.36 -5.19
C TYR A 213 -16.92 6.73 -5.93
N ASP A 214 -17.00 5.43 -6.22
CA ASP A 214 -16.02 4.67 -6.98
C ASP A 214 -16.62 4.28 -8.35
N GLY A 215 -16.48 5.16 -9.34
CA GLY A 215 -16.86 4.91 -10.73
C GLY A 215 -15.77 4.22 -11.55
N ASP A 216 -16.09 3.89 -12.81
CA ASP A 216 -15.16 3.17 -13.69
C ASP A 216 -13.96 4.05 -14.11
N PHE A 217 -14.19 5.36 -14.31
CA PHE A 217 -13.19 6.33 -14.78
C PHE A 217 -12.94 7.50 -13.82
N SER A 218 -13.79 7.66 -12.81
CA SER A 218 -13.73 8.78 -11.87
C SER A 218 -14.04 8.31 -10.46
N ARG A 219 -13.34 8.91 -9.50
CA ARG A 219 -13.52 8.69 -8.07
C ARG A 219 -13.69 10.02 -7.38
N TYR A 220 -14.66 10.10 -6.48
CA TYR A 220 -14.90 11.30 -5.68
C TYR A 220 -14.92 10.94 -4.20
N LYS A 221 -14.34 11.79 -3.38
CA LYS A 221 -14.33 11.69 -1.92
C LYS A 221 -14.70 13.05 -1.35
N LEU A 222 -15.79 13.10 -0.60
CA LEU A 222 -16.19 14.27 0.19
C LEU A 222 -16.20 13.83 1.65
N GLY A 223 -15.57 14.59 2.54
CA GLY A 223 -15.56 14.23 3.95
C GLY A 223 -15.49 15.41 4.88
N TYR A 224 -15.97 15.17 6.09
CA TYR A 224 -15.87 16.06 7.23
C TYR A 224 -15.11 15.31 8.32
N TYR A 225 -14.04 15.92 8.83
CA TYR A 225 -13.10 15.30 9.76
C TYR A 225 -12.83 16.25 10.92
N GLN A 226 -12.51 15.68 12.08
CA GLN A 226 -12.13 16.37 13.31
C GLN A 226 -10.79 15.88 13.82
#